data_AF-A0A959J036-F1
#
_entry.id   AF-A0A959J036-F1
#
_cell.length_a   1.000
_cell.length_b   1.000
_cell.length_c   1.000
_cell.angle_alpha   90.00
_cell.angle_beta   90.00
_cell.angle_gamma   90.00
#
_symmetry.space_group_name_H-M   'P 1'
#
loop_
_entity.id
_entity.type
_entity.pdbx_description
1 polymer ?
#
loop_
_entity_poly.entity_id
_entity_poly.type
_entity_poly.pdbx_seq_one_letter_code
_entity_poly.pdbx_strand_id
1 'polypeptide(L)'
;MHDLQAIYNKVRQILMTEAKEYFTFDENTRFYPRLPSMSDLEVISLSIASECLEIHSENLLWSKIKKDYPTMIGKIGHLTKFNKRRKTLLPITSFCLEKLSNVLHDHLGDETLIIDSMPIPVCKLSREHSSRVCRNITTDEVVADKGYNIAMGGYYIGYKFHLIVSKSGVYKDMIIT
;
A
#
# COMPACT_ATOMS: atom_id res chain seq x y z
N MET A 1 -0.67 -9.90 20.84
CA MET A 1 0.44 -9.65 19.89
C MET A 1 -0.02 -10.16 18.54
N HIS A 2 -0.18 -9.28 17.55
CA HIS A 2 -0.68 -9.70 16.23
C HIS A 2 0.38 -10.53 15.50
N ASP A 3 0.00 -11.73 15.08
CA ASP A 3 0.86 -12.67 14.38
C ASP A 3 0.85 -12.39 12.87
N LEU A 4 2.03 -12.14 12.29
CA LEU A 4 2.20 -11.88 10.86
C LEU A 4 1.64 -13.03 10.03
N GLN A 5 1.86 -14.28 10.46
CA GLN A 5 1.41 -15.45 9.73
C GLN A 5 -0.12 -15.55 9.73
N ALA A 6 -0.76 -15.28 10.86
CA ALA A 6 -2.23 -15.26 10.95
C ALA A 6 -2.85 -14.20 10.02
N ILE A 7 -2.32 -12.97 10.03
CA ILE A 7 -2.82 -11.89 9.15
C ILE A 7 -2.55 -12.24 7.69
N TYR A 8 -1.34 -12.69 7.36
CA TYR A 8 -0.98 -13.14 6.02
C TYR A 8 -1.93 -14.22 5.49
N ASN A 9 -2.23 -15.25 6.28
CA ASN A 9 -3.14 -16.31 5.88
C ASN A 9 -4.56 -15.78 5.65
N LYS A 10 -5.04 -14.91 6.52
CA LYS A 10 -6.38 -14.31 6.41
C LYS A 10 -6.50 -13.43 5.17
N VAL A 11 -5.52 -12.55 4.92
CA VAL A 11 -5.46 -11.70 3.72
C VAL A 11 -5.42 -12.58 2.47
N ARG A 12 -4.54 -13.58 2.43
CA ARG A 12 -4.41 -14.48 1.28
C ARG A 12 -5.71 -15.22 0.99
N GLN A 13 -6.40 -15.70 2.02
CA GLN A 13 -7.68 -16.39 1.87
C GLN A 13 -8.76 -15.47 1.27
N ILE A 14 -8.87 -14.23 1.78
CA ILE A 14 -9.84 -13.26 1.26
C ILE A 14 -9.53 -12.93 -0.20
N LEU A 15 -8.26 -12.63 -0.52
CA LEU A 15 -7.87 -12.29 -1.89
C LEU A 15 -8.04 -13.47 -2.87
N MET A 16 -7.85 -14.70 -2.41
CA MET A 16 -8.08 -15.88 -3.23
C MET A 16 -9.56 -16.07 -3.60
N THR A 17 -10.48 -15.56 -2.76
CA THR A 17 -11.93 -15.57 -3.03
C THR A 17 -12.35 -14.37 -3.87
N GLU A 18 -11.97 -13.16 -3.46
CA GLU A 18 -12.51 -11.90 -3.99
C GLU A 18 -11.75 -11.31 -5.18
N ALA A 19 -10.46 -11.67 -5.32
CA ALA A 19 -9.56 -11.12 -6.33
C ALA A 19 -9.01 -12.21 -7.26
N LYS A 20 -9.63 -13.40 -7.29
CA LYS A 20 -9.19 -14.55 -8.10
C LYS A 20 -8.99 -14.22 -9.58
N GLU A 21 -9.81 -13.30 -10.10
CA GLU A 21 -9.77 -12.82 -11.48
C GLU A 21 -8.41 -12.22 -11.88
N TYR A 22 -7.66 -11.67 -10.93
CA TYR A 22 -6.32 -11.10 -11.16
C TYR A 22 -5.19 -12.14 -11.12
N PHE A 23 -5.47 -13.37 -10.69
CA PHE A 23 -4.46 -14.41 -10.45
C PHE A 23 -4.72 -15.66 -11.28
N THR A 24 -4.72 -15.51 -12.61
CA THR A 24 -5.09 -16.56 -13.56
C THR A 24 -3.99 -17.60 -13.83
N PHE A 25 -2.73 -17.30 -13.50
CA PHE A 25 -1.57 -18.15 -13.82
C PHE A 25 -0.99 -18.81 -12.57
N ASP A 26 -1.70 -19.76 -11.97
CA ASP A 26 -1.25 -20.47 -10.75
C ASP A 26 -0.93 -19.48 -9.61
N GLU A 27 -1.93 -18.69 -9.22
CA GLU A 27 -1.81 -17.61 -8.23
C GLU A 27 -0.90 -16.44 -8.65
N ASN A 28 -0.52 -16.38 -9.93
CA ASN A 28 0.24 -15.28 -10.51
C ASN A 28 -0.59 -14.43 -11.46
N THR A 29 -0.16 -13.17 -11.58
CA THR A 29 -0.81 -12.14 -12.40
C THR A 29 -0.47 -12.25 -13.88
N ARG A 30 0.60 -13.00 -14.18
CA ARG A 30 1.09 -13.26 -15.53
C ARG A 30 1.76 -14.62 -15.60
N PHE A 31 1.93 -15.13 -16.82
CA PHE A 31 2.72 -16.32 -17.07
C PHE A 31 4.20 -16.10 -16.71
N TYR A 32 4.76 -17.03 -15.96
CA TYR A 32 6.19 -17.10 -15.65
C TYR A 32 6.79 -18.36 -16.30
N PRO A 33 7.76 -18.23 -17.25
CA PRO A 33 8.43 -19.40 -17.83
C PRO A 33 9.14 -20.28 -16.79
N ARG A 34 9.60 -19.66 -15.69
CA ARG A 34 10.07 -20.34 -14.49
C ARG A 34 9.26 -19.83 -13.31
N LEU A 35 8.49 -20.72 -12.70
CA LEU A 35 7.65 -20.38 -11.56
C LEU A 35 8.49 -19.76 -10.43
N PRO A 36 8.06 -18.62 -9.87
CA PRO A 36 8.73 -18.04 -8.72
C PRO A 36 8.47 -18.90 -7.47
N SER A 37 9.42 -18.92 -6.54
CA SER A 37 9.26 -19.65 -5.27
C SER A 37 8.14 -19.12 -4.37
N MET A 38 7.70 -17.89 -4.62
CA MET A 38 6.57 -17.25 -3.95
C MET A 38 5.65 -16.69 -5.04
N SER A 39 4.36 -16.99 -5.04
CA SER A 39 3.44 -16.50 -6.07
C SER A 39 3.19 -14.99 -5.94
N ASP A 40 2.67 -14.33 -6.98
CA ASP A 40 2.33 -12.91 -6.90
C ASP A 40 1.27 -12.65 -5.81
N LEU A 41 0.28 -13.54 -5.66
CA LEU A 41 -0.69 -13.50 -4.57
C LEU A 41 -0.01 -13.54 -3.19
N GLU A 42 0.97 -14.42 -2.99
CA GLU A 42 1.71 -14.51 -1.73
C GLU A 42 2.54 -13.23 -1.47
N VAL A 43 3.14 -12.63 -2.51
CA VAL A 43 3.88 -11.36 -2.38
C VAL A 43 2.96 -10.22 -1.93
N ILE A 44 1.80 -10.08 -2.58
CA ILE A 44 0.80 -9.06 -2.25
C ILE A 44 0.27 -9.27 -0.83
N SER A 45 -0.07 -10.51 -0.48
CA SER A 45 -0.60 -10.85 0.85
C SER A 45 0.40 -10.53 1.95
N LEU A 46 1.69 -10.82 1.75
CA LEU A 46 2.74 -10.48 2.72
C LEU A 46 2.94 -8.96 2.84
N SER A 47 2.88 -8.24 1.72
CA SER A 47 2.97 -6.78 1.73
C SER A 47 1.85 -6.16 2.55
N ILE A 48 0.60 -6.55 2.30
CA ILE A 48 -0.56 -6.04 3.04
C ILE A 48 -0.45 -6.43 4.51
N ALA A 49 -0.11 -7.68 4.82
CA ALA A 49 0.05 -8.13 6.20
C ALA A 49 1.14 -7.36 6.97
N SER A 50 2.23 -6.97 6.31
CA SER A 50 3.27 -6.14 6.92
C SER A 50 2.80 -4.72 7.24
N GLU A 51 1.97 -4.13 6.36
CA GLU A 51 1.37 -2.81 6.60
C GLU A 51 0.31 -2.86 7.71
N CYS A 52 -0.50 -3.91 7.77
CA CYS A 52 -1.46 -4.12 8.88
C CYS A 52 -0.77 -4.26 10.25
N LEU A 53 0.51 -4.63 10.26
CA LEU A 53 1.35 -4.71 11.47
C LEU A 53 2.20 -3.45 11.69
N GLU A 54 2.00 -2.40 10.89
CA GLU A 54 2.75 -1.14 10.95
C GLU A 54 4.28 -1.35 10.79
N ILE A 55 4.68 -2.37 10.04
CA ILE A 55 6.10 -2.67 9.77
C ILE A 55 6.56 -1.88 8.55
N HIS A 56 6.87 -0.61 8.76
CA HIS A 56 7.31 0.27 7.67
C HIS A 56 8.78 0.07 7.24
N SER A 57 9.59 -0.61 8.06
CA SER A 57 11.01 -0.86 7.76
C SER A 57 11.21 -2.22 7.09
N GLU A 58 11.75 -2.21 5.87
CA GLU A 58 12.08 -3.43 5.13
C GLU A 58 13.07 -4.33 5.88
N ASN A 59 14.06 -3.72 6.56
CA ASN A 59 15.04 -4.44 7.36
C ASN A 59 14.40 -5.07 8.61
N LEU A 60 13.45 -4.37 9.23
CA LEU A 60 12.70 -4.90 10.37
C LEU A 60 11.84 -6.08 9.95
N LEU A 61 11.09 -5.96 8.84
CA LEU A 61 10.31 -7.05 8.27
C LEU A 61 11.19 -8.27 8.02
N TRP A 62 12.35 -8.06 7.38
CA TRP A 62 13.26 -9.15 7.06
C TRP A 62 13.85 -9.83 8.30
N SER A 63 14.26 -9.04 9.30
CA SER A 63 14.76 -9.58 10.57
C SER A 63 13.68 -10.39 11.30
N LYS A 64 12.44 -9.90 11.30
CA LYS A 64 11.30 -10.57 11.92
C LYS A 64 10.98 -11.89 11.24
N ILE A 65 10.91 -11.91 9.90
CA ILE A 65 10.71 -13.16 9.15
C ILE A 65 11.85 -14.15 9.41
N LYS A 66 13.10 -13.67 9.49
CA LYS A 66 14.28 -14.51 9.81
C LYS A 66 14.21 -15.19 11.15
N LYS A 67 13.75 -14.46 12.16
CA LYS A 67 13.71 -14.94 13.51
C LYS A 67 12.49 -15.82 13.78
N ASP A 68 11.32 -15.35 13.35
CA ASP A 68 10.04 -15.88 13.82
C ASP A 68 9.38 -16.81 12.78
N TYR A 69 9.73 -16.69 11.49
CA TYR A 69 9.08 -17.42 10.38
C TYR A 69 10.10 -18.03 9.39
N PRO A 70 11.01 -18.91 9.85
CA PRO A 70 12.09 -19.45 9.02
C PRO A 70 11.60 -20.24 7.79
N THR A 71 10.44 -20.88 7.88
CA THR A 71 9.81 -21.60 6.75
C THR A 71 9.38 -20.66 5.62
N MET A 72 8.94 -19.44 5.96
CA MET A 72 8.52 -18.43 4.99
C MET A 72 9.71 -17.84 4.21
N ILE A 73 10.89 -17.80 4.82
CA ILE A 73 12.12 -17.33 4.17
C ILE A 73 12.57 -18.15 3.00
N GLY A 74 12.42 -19.48 3.10
CA GLY A 74 12.76 -20.37 2.00
C GLY A 74 12.03 -19.97 0.72
N LYS A 75 10.77 -19.51 0.86
CA LYS A 75 9.95 -19.04 -0.26
C LYS A 75 10.30 -17.63 -0.76
N ILE A 76 10.58 -16.69 0.15
CA ILE A 76 10.89 -15.29 -0.21
C ILE A 76 12.23 -15.18 -0.94
N GLY A 77 13.22 -16.00 -0.54
CA GLY A 77 14.57 -15.95 -1.07
C GLY A 77 15.34 -14.74 -0.56
N HIS A 78 15.42 -13.66 -1.34
CA HIS A 78 16.17 -12.45 -0.98
C HIS A 78 15.26 -11.21 -0.97
N LEU A 79 15.43 -10.35 0.05
CA LEU A 79 14.62 -9.14 0.26
C LEU A 79 14.55 -8.23 -0.98
N THR A 80 15.67 -8.03 -1.67
CA THR A 80 15.69 -7.23 -2.91
C THR A 80 14.79 -7.79 -4.03
N LYS A 81 14.70 -9.11 -4.17
CA LYS A 81 13.83 -9.74 -5.17
C LYS A 81 12.36 -9.54 -4.81
N PHE A 82 12.05 -9.69 -3.52
CA PHE A 82 10.72 -9.41 -2.97
C PHE A 82 10.32 -7.94 -3.22
N ASN A 83 11.15 -6.97 -2.85
CA ASN A 83 10.82 -5.55 -3.01
C ASN A 83 10.66 -5.13 -4.48
N LYS A 84 11.49 -5.68 -5.38
CA LYS A 84 11.32 -5.46 -6.83
C LYS A 84 9.96 -5.96 -7.32
N ARG A 85 9.57 -7.18 -6.93
CA ARG A 85 8.26 -7.74 -7.30
C ARG A 85 7.10 -6.99 -6.66
N ARG A 86 7.20 -6.68 -5.37
CA ARG A 86 6.23 -5.84 -4.63
C ARG A 86 5.97 -4.53 -5.36
N LYS A 87 7.03 -3.84 -5.81
CA LYS A 87 6.92 -2.60 -6.59
C LYS A 87 6.21 -2.82 -7.94
N THR A 88 6.56 -3.88 -8.67
CA THR A 88 5.90 -4.21 -9.95
C THR A 88 4.42 -4.55 -9.77
N LEU A 89 4.05 -5.18 -8.67
CA LEU A 89 2.68 -5.60 -8.34
C LEU A 89 1.84 -4.50 -7.69
N LEU A 90 2.37 -3.29 -7.50
CA LEU A 90 1.68 -2.19 -6.83
C LEU A 90 0.30 -1.87 -7.44
N PRO A 91 0.11 -1.80 -8.77
CA PRO A 91 -1.21 -1.53 -9.34
C PRO A 91 -2.24 -2.60 -8.97
N ILE A 92 -1.83 -3.87 -8.99
CA ILE A 92 -2.70 -5.00 -8.63
C ILE A 92 -2.97 -5.01 -7.13
N THR A 93 -1.99 -4.63 -6.33
CA THR A 93 -2.14 -4.46 -4.87
C THR A 93 -3.22 -3.44 -4.55
N SER A 94 -3.30 -2.33 -5.29
CA SER A 94 -4.37 -1.32 -5.12
C SER A 94 -5.76 -1.92 -5.35
N PHE A 95 -5.97 -2.69 -6.43
CA PHE A 95 -7.24 -3.38 -6.67
C PHE A 95 -7.55 -4.41 -5.57
N CYS A 96 -6.55 -5.15 -5.10
CA CYS A 96 -6.70 -6.08 -3.98
C CYS A 96 -7.13 -5.37 -2.68
N LEU A 97 -6.57 -4.19 -2.40
CA LEU A 97 -6.93 -3.38 -1.23
C LEU A 97 -8.38 -2.86 -1.33
N GLU A 98 -8.83 -2.48 -2.53
CA GLU A 98 -10.22 -2.09 -2.76
C GLU A 98 -11.20 -3.24 -2.47
N LYS A 99 -10.91 -4.44 -3.00
CA LYS A 99 -11.72 -5.64 -2.71
C LYS A 99 -11.74 -5.96 -1.21
N LEU A 100 -10.59 -5.89 -0.55
CA LEU A 100 -10.47 -6.12 0.89
C LEU A 100 -11.28 -5.08 1.69
N SER A 101 -11.22 -3.81 1.29
CA SER A 101 -12.02 -2.74 1.87
C SER A 101 -13.52 -3.01 1.75
N ASN A 102 -13.99 -3.46 0.59
CA ASN A 102 -15.41 -3.76 0.37
C ASN A 102 -15.87 -4.90 1.28
N VAL A 103 -15.10 -5.99 1.39
CA VAL A 103 -15.39 -7.08 2.33
C VAL A 103 -15.48 -6.58 3.78
N LEU A 104 -14.53 -5.74 4.20
CA LEU A 104 -14.52 -5.21 5.57
C LEU A 104 -15.71 -4.28 5.83
N HIS A 105 -16.07 -3.47 4.84
CA HIS A 105 -17.20 -2.56 4.93
C HIS A 105 -18.53 -3.32 5.02
N ASP A 106 -18.74 -4.33 4.18
CA ASP A 106 -19.95 -5.16 4.19
C ASP A 106 -20.09 -5.91 5.52
N HIS A 107 -18.97 -6.36 6.09
CA HIS A 107 -18.94 -7.02 7.40
C HIS A 107 -19.25 -6.06 8.56
N LEU A 108 -18.81 -4.80 8.49
CA LEU A 108 -18.98 -3.83 9.57
C LEU A 108 -20.29 -3.02 9.47
N GLY A 109 -20.90 -2.93 8.28
CA GLY A 109 -22.19 -2.28 8.07
C GLY A 109 -22.17 -0.76 8.28
N ASP A 110 -21.03 -0.11 8.04
CA ASP A 110 -20.88 1.34 8.25
C ASP A 110 -21.44 2.15 7.07
N GLU A 111 -22.56 2.85 7.24
CA GLU A 111 -23.07 3.77 6.21
C GLU A 111 -22.45 5.17 6.26
N THR A 112 -21.79 5.52 7.37
CA THR A 112 -21.19 6.85 7.57
C THR A 112 -19.75 6.88 7.07
N LEU A 113 -19.48 7.83 6.18
CA LEU A 113 -18.14 8.12 5.67
C LEU A 113 -17.60 9.41 6.29
N ILE A 114 -16.31 9.40 6.62
CA ILE A 114 -15.55 10.52 7.16
C ILE A 114 -14.52 10.90 6.10
N ILE A 115 -14.43 12.19 5.80
CA ILE A 115 -13.43 12.75 4.91
C ILE A 115 -12.44 13.55 5.75
N ASP A 116 -11.17 13.18 5.69
CA ASP A 116 -10.08 13.96 6.29
C ASP A 116 -9.11 14.41 5.22
N SER A 117 -8.45 15.55 5.46
CA SER A 117 -7.53 16.15 4.49
C SER A 117 -6.25 16.61 5.15
N MET A 118 -5.10 16.22 4.61
CA MET A 118 -3.80 16.66 5.11
C MET A 118 -2.89 17.16 3.98
N PRO A 119 -2.01 18.13 4.27
CA PRO A 119 -0.99 18.57 3.33
C PRO A 119 0.14 17.53 3.24
N ILE A 120 0.59 17.21 2.03
CA ILE A 120 1.79 16.40 1.76
C ILE A 120 2.89 17.34 1.21
N PRO A 121 3.76 17.89 2.06
CA PRO A 121 4.81 18.80 1.61
C PRO A 121 5.91 18.06 0.84
N VAL A 122 6.22 18.53 -0.37
CA VAL A 122 7.31 17.99 -1.22
C VAL A 122 8.63 18.73 -1.00
N CYS A 123 8.57 20.00 -0.57
CA CYS A 123 9.77 20.77 -0.23
C CYS A 123 9.51 21.82 0.86
N LYS A 124 10.60 22.28 1.50
CA LYS A 124 10.54 23.40 2.44
C LYS A 124 10.26 24.71 1.70
N LEU A 125 9.56 25.64 2.34
CA LEU A 125 9.27 26.98 1.79
C LEU A 125 10.52 27.73 1.31
N SER A 126 11.65 27.58 2.00
CA SER A 126 12.93 28.20 1.60
C SER A 126 13.43 27.75 0.22
N ARG A 127 12.91 26.63 -0.32
CA ARG A 127 13.26 26.09 -1.64
C ARG A 127 12.17 26.32 -2.68
N GLU A 128 11.18 27.17 -2.41
CA GLU A 128 10.06 27.43 -3.30
C GLU A 128 10.48 27.77 -4.72
N HIS A 129 11.42 28.72 -4.86
CA HIS A 129 11.84 29.20 -6.16
C HIS A 129 12.88 28.30 -6.85
N SER A 130 13.56 27.41 -6.11
CA SER A 130 14.67 26.60 -6.63
C SER A 130 14.32 25.13 -6.87
N SER A 131 13.34 24.57 -6.15
CA SER A 131 12.96 23.17 -6.30
C SER A 131 12.10 22.98 -7.55
N ARG A 132 12.46 22.00 -8.39
CA ARG A 132 11.63 21.56 -9.53
C ARG A 132 10.92 20.23 -9.29
N VAL A 133 11.10 19.68 -8.08
CA VAL A 133 10.51 18.39 -7.69
C VAL A 133 8.99 18.49 -7.74
N CYS A 134 8.34 17.54 -8.40
CA CYS A 134 6.89 17.45 -8.49
C CYS A 134 6.22 18.69 -9.13
N ARG A 135 6.94 19.47 -9.93
CA ARG A 135 6.46 20.71 -10.55
C ARG A 135 6.61 20.75 -12.08
N ASN A 136 6.74 19.57 -12.71
CA ASN A 136 6.86 19.46 -14.14
C ASN A 136 5.51 19.09 -14.78
N ILE A 137 4.87 20.07 -15.41
CA ILE A 137 3.55 19.92 -16.04
C ILE A 137 3.49 18.90 -17.19
N THR A 138 4.65 18.48 -17.73
CA THR A 138 4.71 17.51 -18.83
C THR A 138 4.89 16.07 -18.36
N THR A 139 5.45 15.85 -17.17
CA THR A 139 5.77 14.51 -16.66
C THR A 139 4.98 14.11 -15.44
N ASP A 140 4.56 15.08 -14.63
CA ASP A 140 3.89 14.82 -13.36
C ASP A 140 2.38 14.78 -13.59
N GLU A 141 1.73 13.69 -13.16
CA GLU A 141 0.27 13.53 -13.26
C GLU A 141 -0.48 14.58 -12.42
N VAL A 142 0.07 14.89 -11.24
CA VAL A 142 -0.39 15.95 -10.34
C VAL A 142 0.80 16.85 -10.03
N VAL A 143 0.61 18.15 -10.20
CA VAL A 143 1.64 19.18 -9.97
C VAL A 143 1.50 19.73 -8.56
N ALA A 144 2.58 19.69 -7.79
CA ALA A 144 2.63 20.25 -6.44
C ALA A 144 2.49 21.77 -6.49
N ASP A 145 1.60 22.29 -5.66
CA ASP A 145 1.30 23.73 -5.57
C ASP A 145 1.53 24.26 -4.15
N LYS A 146 1.54 25.58 -4.02
CA LYS A 146 1.64 26.27 -2.74
C LYS A 146 0.26 26.42 -2.10
N GLY A 147 0.04 25.67 -1.03
CA GLY A 147 -1.17 25.78 -0.21
C GLY A 147 -0.89 26.46 1.12
N TYR A 148 -1.94 27.02 1.74
CA TYR A 148 -1.91 27.39 3.16
C TYR A 148 -2.67 26.34 3.96
N ASN A 149 -2.08 25.86 5.06
CA ASN A 149 -2.74 24.93 5.96
C ASN A 149 -2.71 25.49 7.39
N ILE A 150 -3.90 25.64 7.98
CA ILE A 150 -4.06 26.20 9.33
C ILE A 150 -3.46 25.25 10.39
N ALA A 151 -3.65 23.93 10.24
CA ALA A 151 -3.13 22.95 11.19
C ALA A 151 -1.59 22.90 11.21
N MET A 152 -0.93 23.15 10.07
CA MET A 152 0.52 23.34 9.98
C MET A 152 0.98 24.74 10.43
N GLY A 153 0.06 25.68 10.61
CA GLY A 153 0.39 27.08 10.96
C GLY A 153 1.13 27.84 9.86
N GLY A 154 0.95 27.48 8.58
CA GLY A 154 1.69 28.15 7.51
C GLY A 154 1.45 27.64 6.10
N TYR A 155 2.22 28.20 5.16
CA TYR A 155 2.26 27.74 3.78
C TYR A 155 3.06 26.44 3.67
N TYR A 156 2.69 25.61 2.71
CA TYR A 156 3.45 24.43 2.30
C TYR A 156 3.48 24.37 0.78
N ILE A 157 4.45 23.65 0.23
CA ILE A 157 4.54 23.38 -1.20
C ILE A 157 4.44 21.88 -1.36
N GLY A 158 3.41 21.41 -2.06
CA GLY A 158 3.11 20.00 -2.13
C GLY A 158 1.69 19.74 -2.58
N TYR A 159 1.18 18.60 -2.14
CA TYR A 159 -0.15 18.13 -2.50
C TYR A 159 -1.12 18.29 -1.33
N LYS A 160 -2.41 18.29 -1.63
CA LYS A 160 -3.48 18.03 -0.67
C LYS A 160 -3.88 16.57 -0.82
N PHE A 161 -3.75 15.84 0.27
CA PHE A 161 -4.27 14.49 0.39
C PHE A 161 -5.65 14.56 0.99
N HIS A 162 -6.62 13.91 0.35
CA HIS A 162 -7.96 13.72 0.85
C HIS A 162 -8.20 12.22 0.99
N LEU A 163 -8.63 11.79 2.17
CA LEU A 163 -8.87 10.41 2.51
C LEU A 163 -10.32 10.22 2.90
N ILE A 164 -10.96 9.19 2.35
CA ILE A 164 -12.30 8.77 2.71
C ILE A 164 -12.20 7.46 3.49
N VAL A 165 -12.73 7.45 4.71
CA VAL A 165 -12.79 6.27 5.58
C VAL A 165 -14.20 6.05 6.10
N SER A 166 -14.54 4.81 6.44
CA SER A 166 -15.75 4.52 7.21
C SER A 166 -15.59 4.96 8.68
N LYS A 167 -16.71 5.05 9.39
CA LYS A 167 -16.72 5.32 10.84
C LYS A 167 -15.87 4.34 11.65
N SER A 168 -15.82 3.06 11.25
CA SER A 168 -14.97 2.03 11.88
C SER A 168 -13.51 2.04 11.36
N GLY A 169 -13.13 3.01 10.54
CA GLY A 169 -11.76 3.20 10.06
C GLY A 169 -11.38 2.39 8.83
N VAL A 170 -12.35 1.88 8.06
CA VAL A 170 -12.06 1.15 6.80
C VAL A 170 -11.77 2.17 5.69
N TYR A 171 -10.60 2.06 5.06
CA TYR A 171 -10.24 2.83 3.86
C TYR A 171 -11.30 2.67 2.78
N LYS A 172 -11.73 3.75 2.13
CA LYS A 172 -12.63 3.67 0.96
C LYS A 172 -12.01 4.21 -0.31
N ASP A 173 -11.51 5.43 -0.25
CA ASP A 173 -10.87 6.06 -1.40
C ASP A 173 -9.91 7.15 -0.95
N MET A 174 -9.01 7.55 -1.83
CA MET A 174 -8.14 8.70 -1.63
C MET A 174 -7.94 9.48 -2.92
N ILE A 175 -7.76 10.79 -2.79
CA ILE A 175 -7.38 11.65 -3.89
C ILE A 175 -6.24 12.58 -3.46
N ILE A 176 -5.30 12.78 -4.38
CA ILE A 176 -4.18 13.71 -4.24
C ILE A 176 -4.39 14.81 -5.28
N THR A 177 -4.44 16.06 -4.82
CA THR A 177 -4.60 17.26 -5.67
C THR A 177 -3.51 18.28 -5.45
#